data_AF-A0AAQ4EZ21-F1
#
_entry.id   AF-A0AAQ4EZ21-F1
#
_cell.length_a   1.000
_cell.length_b   1.000
_cell.length_c   1.000
_cell.angle_alpha   90.00
_cell.angle_beta   90.00
_cell.angle_gamma   90.00
#
_symmetry.space_group_name_H-M   'P 1'
#
loop_
_entity.id
_entity.type
_entity.pdbx_description
1 polymer ?
#
loop_
_entity_poly.entity_id
_entity_poly.type
_entity_poly.pdbx_seq_one_letter_code
_entity_poly.pdbx_strand_id
1 'polypeptide(L)'
;MTYVIKKTEEIGFEIVRLETDNHKSNVAAMGIICKGAATAIAPHPSDESRRIFLAFDQSHIITNVRSQFLEKDMGGNKQITATPLKKLYKMQRGSTVKPVRFLMRRHLYPSNIEKMSVKTAVQIFSPPVTAALEYMKSQAGSHMRCGVRVSGPNGRIQAGNAPVVRPHGC
;
A
#
# COMPACT_ATOMS: atom_id res chain seq x y z
N MET A 1 1.78 26.15 19.64
CA MET A 1 2.89 25.77 18.73
C MET A 1 3.88 26.93 18.55
N THR A 2 3.44 28.11 18.09
CA THR A 2 4.32 29.28 17.86
C THR A 2 5.12 29.75 19.09
N TYR A 3 4.50 29.76 20.28
CA TYR A 3 5.19 30.14 21.52
C TYR A 3 6.40 29.24 21.80
N VAL A 4 6.23 27.92 21.68
CA VAL A 4 7.30 26.94 21.92
C VAL A 4 8.44 27.13 20.91
N ILE A 5 8.11 27.35 19.63
CA ILE A 5 9.11 27.62 18.59
C ILE A 5 9.98 28.83 18.96
N LYS A 6 9.34 29.93 19.37
CA LYS A 6 10.05 31.14 19.78
C LYS A 6 10.94 30.90 21.00
N LYS A 7 10.44 30.23 22.03
CA LYS A 7 11.22 29.92 23.24
C LYS A 7 12.41 29.01 22.97
N THR A 8 12.25 28.02 22.11
CA THR A 8 13.35 27.14 21.70
C THR A 8 14.43 27.89 20.91
N GLU A 9 14.04 28.88 20.11
CA GLU A 9 14.98 29.74 19.37
C GLU A 9 15.70 30.74 20.29
N GLU A 10 15.00 31.31 21.28
CA GLU A 10 15.59 32.22 22.27
C GLU A 10 16.72 31.57 23.07
N ILE A 11 16.67 30.24 23.29
CA ILE A 11 17.73 29.49 23.98
C ILE A 11 18.84 29.01 23.04
N GLY A 12 18.80 29.39 21.75
CA GLY A 12 19.87 29.16 20.77
C GLY A 12 19.71 27.93 19.87
N PHE A 13 18.57 27.22 19.90
CA PHE A 13 18.32 26.13 18.94
C PHE A 13 17.65 26.65 17.68
N GLU A 14 18.11 26.16 16.53
CA GLU A 14 17.50 26.48 15.25
C GLU A 14 16.46 25.42 14.86
N ILE A 15 15.19 25.82 14.77
CA ILE A 15 14.12 24.92 14.35
C ILE A 15 13.97 24.98 12.82
N VAL A 16 14.28 23.85 12.18
CA VAL A 16 14.16 23.72 10.71
C VAL A 16 12.87 23.04 10.26
N ARG A 17 12.29 22.15 11.08
CA ARG A 17 11.14 21.32 10.71
C ARG A 17 10.20 21.10 11.88
N LEU A 18 8.90 21.05 11.58
CA LEU A 18 7.86 20.56 12.47
C LEU A 18 7.20 19.33 11.88
N GLU A 19 7.02 18.32 12.72
CA GLU A 19 6.31 17.10 12.38
C GLU A 19 5.19 16.86 13.37
N THR A 20 3.99 16.60 12.88
CA THR A 20 2.82 16.34 13.71
C THR A 20 2.06 15.11 13.20
N ASP A 21 1.19 14.55 14.03
CA ASP A 21 0.17 13.64 13.49
C ASP A 21 -0.79 14.39 12.53
N ASN A 22 -1.62 13.63 11.82
CA ASN A 22 -2.65 14.16 10.90
C ASN A 22 -4.02 14.33 11.58
N HIS A 23 -4.04 14.76 12.84
CA HIS A 23 -5.27 15.10 13.55
C HIS A 23 -5.76 16.50 13.16
N LYS A 24 -7.09 16.71 13.16
CA LYS A 24 -7.72 17.98 12.73
C LYS A 24 -7.17 19.20 13.46
N SER A 25 -6.88 19.08 14.75
CA SER A 25 -6.28 20.16 15.55
C SER A 25 -4.87 20.54 15.07
N ASN A 26 -4.09 19.55 14.65
CA ASN A 26 -2.73 19.76 14.17
C ASN A 26 -2.71 20.34 12.75
N VAL A 27 -3.65 19.90 11.90
CA VAL A 27 -3.89 20.54 10.59
C VAL A 27 -4.24 22.02 10.76
N ALA A 28 -5.13 22.35 11.70
CA ALA A 28 -5.47 23.73 12.00
C ALA A 28 -4.28 24.54 12.55
N ALA A 29 -3.48 23.94 13.45
CA ALA A 29 -2.28 24.57 13.98
C ALA A 29 -1.22 24.85 12.90
N MET A 30 -1.04 23.92 11.94
CA MET A 30 -0.18 24.15 10.77
C MET A 30 -0.70 25.28 9.89
N GLY A 31 -2.02 25.38 9.70
CA GLY A 31 -2.62 26.50 8.96
C GLY A 31 -2.31 27.86 9.59
N ILE A 32 -2.32 27.94 10.93
CA ILE A 32 -1.90 29.16 11.66
C ILE A 32 -0.43 29.51 11.35
N ILE A 33 0.47 28.52 11.34
CA ILE A 33 1.89 28.75 11.00
C ILE A 33 2.06 29.19 9.54
N CYS A 34 1.25 28.64 8.63
CA CYS A 34 1.28 28.98 7.22
C CYS A 34 0.61 30.33 6.88
N LYS A 35 0.03 31.03 7.88
CA LYS A 35 -0.80 32.23 7.68
C LYS A 35 -1.95 31.98 6.68
N GLY A 36 -2.50 30.76 6.65
CA GLY A 36 -3.49 30.35 5.66
C GLY A 36 -3.67 28.83 5.55
N ALA A 37 -3.84 28.33 4.34
CA ALA A 37 -3.90 26.88 4.10
C ALA A 37 -2.57 26.21 4.46
N ALA A 38 -2.62 25.01 5.05
CA ALA A 38 -1.43 24.26 5.42
C ALA A 38 -0.62 23.90 4.16
N THR A 39 0.61 24.40 4.07
CA THR A 39 1.59 24.11 3.02
C THR A 39 2.77 23.36 3.61
N ALA A 40 3.59 22.71 2.76
CA ALA A 40 4.79 22.00 3.23
C ALA A 40 5.90 22.94 3.73
N ILE A 41 5.80 24.24 3.44
CA ILE A 41 6.82 25.25 3.73
C ILE A 41 6.11 26.54 4.15
N ALA A 42 6.60 27.18 5.20
CA ALA A 42 6.16 28.49 5.66
C ALA A 42 7.35 29.38 6.07
N PRO A 43 7.18 30.71 6.15
CA PRO A 43 8.14 31.59 6.81
C PRO A 43 8.35 31.18 8.27
N HIS A 44 9.60 31.21 8.75
CA HIS A 44 9.88 30.79 10.11
C HIS A 44 9.29 31.80 11.13
N PRO A 45 8.54 31.38 12.17
CA PRO A 45 7.81 32.31 13.05
C PRO A 45 8.66 33.23 13.92
N SER A 46 9.95 32.93 14.08
CA SER A 46 10.93 33.76 14.80
C SER A 46 11.80 34.60 13.87
N ASP A 47 11.86 34.27 12.58
CA ASP A 47 12.74 34.90 11.60
C ASP A 47 12.18 34.71 10.19
N GLU A 48 11.56 35.74 9.61
CA GLU A 48 10.88 35.63 8.32
C GLU A 48 11.84 35.38 7.13
N SER A 49 13.15 35.62 7.32
CA SER A 49 14.18 35.32 6.31
C SER A 49 14.41 33.81 6.15
N ARG A 50 14.10 33.02 7.19
CA ARG A 50 14.23 31.56 7.19
C ARG A 50 12.91 30.88 6.83
N ARG A 51 13.02 29.59 6.53
CA ARG A 51 11.89 28.72 6.21
C ARG A 51 11.78 27.62 7.24
N ILE A 52 10.54 27.26 7.57
CA ILE A 52 10.22 26.10 8.37
C ILE A 52 9.49 25.07 7.50
N PHE A 53 9.93 23.82 7.56
CA PHE A 53 9.32 22.71 6.83
C PHE A 53 8.26 22.04 7.69
N LEU A 54 7.07 21.83 7.14
CA LEU A 54 5.94 21.23 7.83
C LEU A 54 5.66 19.86 7.21
N ALA A 55 5.59 18.84 8.05
CA ALA A 55 5.29 17.48 7.63
C ALA A 55 4.29 16.82 8.58
N PHE A 56 3.49 15.92 8.04
CA PHE A 56 2.76 14.96 8.86
C PHE A 56 3.59 13.70 9.02
N ASP A 57 3.44 13.03 10.16
CA ASP A 57 4.08 11.75 10.42
C ASP A 57 3.70 10.74 9.33
N GLN A 58 4.74 10.27 8.65
CA GLN A 58 4.65 9.28 7.58
C GLN A 58 3.97 7.99 8.06
N SER A 59 4.17 7.62 9.33
CA SER A 59 3.62 6.40 9.91
C SER A 59 2.08 6.43 9.94
N HIS A 60 1.51 7.58 10.29
CA HIS A 60 0.08 7.84 10.27
C HIS A 60 -0.47 7.94 8.84
N ILE A 61 0.31 8.49 7.91
CA ILE A 61 -0.08 8.52 6.48
C ILE A 61 -0.22 7.09 5.94
N ILE A 62 0.80 6.25 6.12
CA ILE A 62 0.81 4.88 5.57
C ILE A 62 -0.30 4.03 6.19
N THR A 63 -0.52 4.15 7.50
CA THR A 63 -1.60 3.43 8.18
C THR A 63 -2.99 3.89 7.72
N ASN A 64 -3.18 5.19 7.46
CA ASN A 64 -4.40 5.73 6.89
C ASN A 64 -4.64 5.25 5.45
N VAL A 65 -3.61 5.32 4.59
CA VAL A 65 -3.68 4.81 3.20
C VAL A 65 -4.08 3.34 3.19
N ARG A 66 -3.45 2.52 4.05
CA ARG A 66 -3.81 1.11 4.20
C ARG A 66 -5.28 0.93 4.60
N SER A 67 -5.77 1.67 5.59
CA SER A 67 -7.17 1.58 6.04
C SER A 67 -8.14 1.94 4.90
N GLN A 68 -7.89 3.04 4.20
CA GLN A 68 -8.71 3.46 3.06
C GLN A 68 -8.69 2.41 1.93
N PHE A 69 -7.52 1.89 1.57
CA PHE A 69 -7.36 0.86 0.56
C PHE A 69 -8.15 -0.43 0.86
N LEU A 70 -8.27 -0.81 2.14
CA LEU A 70 -8.97 -2.04 2.54
C LEU A 70 -10.51 -1.86 2.62
N GLU A 71 -10.95 -0.65 2.99
CA GLU A 71 -12.35 -0.30 3.23
C GLU A 71 -13.09 0.14 1.96
N LYS A 72 -12.41 0.79 1.01
CA LYS A 72 -13.03 1.32 -0.22
C LYS A 72 -12.15 1.16 -1.44
N ASP A 73 -12.78 1.16 -2.61
CA ASP A 73 -12.06 1.28 -3.88
C ASP A 73 -11.56 2.72 -4.05
N MET A 74 -10.35 2.85 -4.59
CA MET A 74 -9.62 4.10 -4.77
C MET A 74 -9.39 4.39 -6.26
N GLY A 75 -9.10 5.65 -6.57
CA GLY A 75 -8.99 6.15 -7.95
C GLY A 75 -10.37 6.38 -8.58
N GLY A 76 -10.47 7.32 -9.53
CA GLY A 76 -11.74 7.79 -10.09
C GLY A 76 -12.70 6.66 -10.48
N ASN A 77 -12.39 5.94 -11.56
CA ASN A 77 -13.21 4.80 -12.01
C ASN A 77 -13.00 3.53 -11.14
N LYS A 78 -12.69 3.67 -9.84
CA LYS A 78 -12.49 2.57 -8.89
C LYS A 78 -11.46 1.53 -9.34
N GLN A 79 -10.41 1.97 -10.03
CA GLN A 79 -9.41 1.08 -10.61
C GLN A 79 -8.54 0.38 -9.56
N ILE A 80 -8.46 0.93 -8.34
CA ILE A 80 -7.58 0.41 -7.28
C ILE A 80 -8.44 -0.21 -6.18
N THR A 81 -8.39 -1.53 -6.04
CA THR A 81 -9.18 -2.28 -5.06
C THR A 81 -8.32 -3.30 -4.32
N ALA A 82 -8.65 -3.60 -3.07
CA ALA A 82 -7.99 -4.65 -2.28
C ALA A 82 -8.42 -6.08 -2.68
N THR A 83 -9.31 -6.23 -3.67
CA THR A 83 -9.85 -7.54 -4.08
C THR A 83 -8.77 -8.55 -4.51
N PRO A 84 -7.78 -8.21 -5.37
CA PRO A 84 -6.70 -9.13 -5.74
C PRO A 84 -5.89 -9.60 -4.53
N LEU A 85 -5.63 -8.71 -3.57
CA LEU A 85 -4.91 -9.03 -2.35
C LEU A 85 -5.71 -10.00 -1.45
N LYS A 86 -7.02 -9.79 -1.31
CA LYS A 86 -7.92 -10.70 -0.59
C LYS A 86 -7.96 -12.08 -1.28
N LYS A 87 -7.91 -12.12 -2.62
CA LYS A 87 -7.83 -13.38 -3.39
C LYS A 87 -6.51 -14.10 -3.16
N LEU A 88 -5.37 -13.41 -3.21
CA LEU A 88 -4.05 -13.96 -2.91
C LEU A 88 -4.03 -14.61 -1.51
N TYR A 89 -4.54 -13.90 -0.50
CA TYR A 89 -4.65 -14.45 0.86
C TYR A 89 -5.48 -15.74 0.92
N LYS A 90 -6.63 -15.79 0.25
CA LYS A 90 -7.47 -16.99 0.20
C LYS A 90 -6.76 -18.15 -0.49
N MET A 91 -6.11 -17.91 -1.62
CA MET A 91 -5.39 -18.94 -2.38
C MET A 91 -4.24 -19.55 -1.57
N GLN A 92 -3.47 -18.75 -0.84
CA GLN A 92 -2.33 -19.26 -0.07
C GLN A 92 -2.73 -20.00 1.23
N ARG A 93 -3.99 -19.95 1.68
CA ARG A 93 -4.43 -20.65 2.89
C ARG A 93 -4.37 -22.18 2.77
N GLY A 94 -4.55 -22.71 1.56
CA GLY A 94 -4.48 -24.15 1.27
C GLY A 94 -3.20 -24.61 0.59
N SER A 95 -2.24 -23.71 0.38
CA SER A 95 -0.99 -24.02 -0.33
C SER A 95 0.11 -24.44 0.64
N THR A 96 0.82 -25.52 0.30
CA THR A 96 2.04 -25.96 1.01
C THR A 96 3.12 -24.87 0.96
N VAL A 97 3.25 -24.20 -0.19
CA VAL A 97 4.20 -23.09 -0.38
C VAL A 97 3.45 -21.78 -0.50
N LYS A 98 3.70 -20.85 0.43
CA LYS A 98 3.02 -19.55 0.47
C LYS A 98 3.85 -18.51 -0.29
N PRO A 99 3.32 -17.89 -1.37
CA PRO A 99 4.03 -16.84 -2.10
C PRO A 99 4.39 -15.64 -1.20
N VAL A 100 3.49 -15.30 -0.26
CA VAL A 100 3.71 -14.22 0.71
C VAL A 100 3.50 -14.73 2.14
N ARG A 101 4.57 -15.24 2.75
CA ARG A 101 4.56 -15.88 4.09
C ARG A 101 4.00 -15.01 5.21
N PHE A 102 4.23 -13.69 5.17
CA PHE A 102 3.78 -12.78 6.23
C PHE A 102 2.34 -12.31 6.04
N LEU A 103 1.70 -12.56 4.89
CA LEU A 103 0.34 -12.10 4.63
C LEU A 103 -0.66 -12.91 5.46
N MET A 104 -1.15 -12.28 6.54
CA MET A 104 -2.04 -12.87 7.54
C MET A 104 -3.36 -12.10 7.65
N ARG A 105 -4.36 -12.68 8.32
CA ARG A 105 -5.69 -12.05 8.56
C ARG A 105 -5.59 -10.59 8.99
N ARG A 106 -4.70 -10.28 9.94
CA ARG A 106 -4.49 -8.92 10.49
C ARG A 106 -4.03 -7.87 9.47
N HIS A 107 -3.52 -8.29 8.32
CA HIS A 107 -3.18 -7.36 7.23
C HIS A 107 -4.45 -6.91 6.50
N LEU A 108 -5.43 -7.80 6.31
CA LEU A 108 -6.62 -7.53 5.51
C LEU A 108 -7.84 -7.12 6.34
N TYR A 109 -7.89 -7.60 7.58
CA TYR A 109 -9.00 -7.41 8.51
C TYR A 109 -8.44 -6.99 9.89
N PRO A 110 -7.74 -5.84 9.98
CA PRO A 110 -7.18 -5.38 11.25
C PRO A 110 -8.28 -4.97 12.24
N SER A 111 -8.14 -5.37 13.50
CA SER A 111 -8.84 -4.77 14.64
C SER A 111 -8.39 -3.32 14.88
N ASN A 112 -9.06 -2.59 15.78
CA ASN A 112 -8.70 -1.20 16.10
C ASN A 112 -7.25 -1.06 16.59
N ILE A 113 -6.76 -2.03 17.38
CA ILE A 113 -5.37 -2.05 17.84
C ILE A 113 -4.43 -2.35 16.66
N GLU A 114 -4.78 -3.33 15.82
CA GLU A 114 -3.96 -3.72 14.67
C GLU A 114 -3.93 -2.64 13.57
N LYS A 115 -4.94 -1.77 13.49
CA LYS A 115 -4.95 -0.59 12.59
C LYS A 115 -3.79 0.35 12.90
N MET A 116 -3.30 0.41 14.14
CA MET A 116 -2.17 1.25 14.51
C MET A 116 -0.80 0.66 14.10
N SER A 117 -0.75 -0.61 13.68
CA SER A 117 0.53 -1.22 13.28
C SER A 117 1.00 -0.70 11.92
N VAL A 118 2.10 0.07 11.94
CA VAL A 118 2.81 0.56 10.75
C VAL A 118 3.40 -0.60 9.96
N LYS A 119 3.97 -1.60 10.65
CA LYS A 119 4.59 -2.79 10.03
C LYS A 119 3.63 -3.51 9.09
N THR A 120 2.42 -3.81 9.56
CA THR A 120 1.40 -4.49 8.74
C THR A 120 0.91 -3.62 7.58
N ALA A 121 0.87 -2.31 7.75
CA ALA A 121 0.53 -1.38 6.68
C ALA A 121 1.59 -1.37 5.56
N VAL A 122 2.85 -1.24 5.93
CA VAL A 122 3.98 -1.27 4.97
C VAL A 122 4.04 -2.62 4.24
N GLN A 123 3.85 -3.72 4.97
CA GLN A 123 3.93 -5.07 4.39
C GLN A 123 2.92 -5.33 3.28
N ILE A 124 1.74 -4.71 3.31
CA ILE A 124 0.74 -4.85 2.24
C ILE A 124 1.23 -4.27 0.91
N PHE A 125 2.03 -3.21 0.96
CA PHE A 125 2.57 -2.51 -0.21
C PHE A 125 4.00 -2.95 -0.55
N SER A 126 4.43 -4.11 -0.06
CA SER A 126 5.80 -4.58 -0.21
C SER A 126 6.04 -5.33 -1.54
N PRO A 127 7.29 -5.35 -2.04
CA PRO A 127 7.63 -6.03 -3.30
C PRO A 127 7.20 -7.50 -3.40
N PRO A 128 7.28 -8.34 -2.34
CA PRO A 128 6.78 -9.72 -2.42
C PRO A 128 5.28 -9.81 -2.70
N VAL A 129 4.49 -8.86 -2.21
CA VAL A 129 3.05 -8.80 -2.48
C VAL A 129 2.80 -8.42 -3.94
N THR A 130 3.47 -7.37 -4.43
CA THR A 130 3.30 -6.93 -5.82
C THR A 130 3.75 -7.99 -6.81
N ALA A 131 4.90 -8.62 -6.58
CA ALA A 131 5.40 -9.72 -7.42
C ALA A 131 4.44 -10.92 -7.46
N ALA A 132 3.84 -11.29 -6.32
CA ALA A 132 2.85 -12.37 -6.28
C ALA A 132 1.58 -12.01 -7.07
N LEU A 133 1.11 -10.76 -6.97
CA LEU A 133 -0.06 -10.28 -7.71
C LEU A 133 0.21 -10.20 -9.22
N GLU A 134 1.40 -9.75 -9.62
CA GLU A 134 1.84 -9.72 -11.02
C GLU A 134 1.92 -11.13 -11.62
N TYR A 135 2.50 -12.07 -10.88
CA TYR A 135 2.52 -13.47 -11.26
C TYR A 135 1.10 -14.03 -11.48
N MET A 136 0.18 -13.78 -10.53
CA MET A 136 -1.22 -14.19 -10.66
C MET A 136 -1.90 -13.60 -11.90
N LYS A 137 -1.61 -12.35 -12.25
CA LYS A 137 -2.11 -11.70 -13.46
C LYS A 137 -1.60 -12.39 -14.72
N SER A 138 -0.30 -12.72 -14.77
CA SER A 138 0.31 -13.38 -15.93
C SER A 138 -0.29 -14.76 -16.21
N GLN A 139 -0.55 -15.54 -15.15
CA GLN A 139 -1.13 -16.88 -15.28
C GLN A 139 -2.60 -16.85 -15.71
N ALA A 140 -3.38 -15.88 -15.24
CA ALA A 140 -4.77 -15.70 -15.67
C ALA A 140 -4.87 -15.42 -17.19
N GLY A 141 -3.91 -14.67 -17.75
CA GLY A 141 -3.83 -14.42 -19.20
C GLY A 141 -3.39 -15.65 -20.00
N SER A 142 -2.48 -16.46 -19.47
CA SER A 142 -2.01 -17.70 -20.09
C SER A 142 -3.08 -18.80 -20.10
N HIS A 143 -3.89 -18.91 -19.05
CA HIS A 143 -4.94 -19.92 -18.97
C HIS A 143 -6.13 -19.65 -19.92
N MET A 144 -6.36 -18.39 -20.33
CA MET A 144 -7.31 -18.03 -21.39
C MET A 144 -6.76 -18.31 -22.80
N ARG A 145 -5.44 -18.37 -22.98
CA ARG A 145 -4.82 -18.68 -24.28
C ARG A 145 -4.63 -20.17 -24.53
N CYS A 146 -4.56 -20.98 -23.49
CA CYS A 146 -4.49 -22.42 -23.60
C CYS A 146 -5.81 -23.03 -23.08
N GLY A 147 -6.77 -23.22 -24.00
CA GLY A 147 -8.05 -23.86 -23.71
C GLY A 147 -7.88 -25.32 -23.32
N VAL A 148 -7.52 -25.57 -22.06
CA VAL A 148 -7.67 -26.90 -21.45
C VAL A 148 -9.13 -27.03 -21.05
N ARG A 149 -9.91 -27.75 -21.87
CA ARG A 149 -11.24 -28.23 -21.49
C ARG A 149 -11.08 -29.23 -20.35
N VAL A 150 -11.47 -28.85 -19.14
CA VAL A 150 -11.69 -29.80 -18.06
C VAL A 150 -13.12 -30.32 -18.19
N SER A 151 -13.26 -31.50 -18.79
CA SER A 151 -14.53 -32.24 -18.85
C SER A 151 -14.78 -32.89 -17.48
N GLY A 152 -16.03 -32.80 -17.00
CA GLY A 152 -16.49 -33.41 -15.75
C GLY A 152 -16.41 -34.94 -15.70
N PRO A 153 -16.87 -35.54 -14.58
CA PRO A 153 -16.51 -36.90 -14.19
C PRO A 153 -17.42 -37.91 -14.91
N ASN A 154 -16.97 -38.41 -16.05
CA ASN A 154 -17.22 -39.76 -16.59
C ASN A 154 -16.93 -39.75 -18.10
N GLY A 155 -15.93 -40.52 -18.53
CA GLY A 155 -15.75 -40.79 -19.96
C GLY A 155 -14.31 -41.10 -20.34
N ARG A 156 -14.09 -42.37 -20.71
CA ARG A 156 -12.89 -42.95 -21.32
C ARG A 156 -11.98 -41.99 -22.08
N ILE A 157 -10.67 -42.10 -21.81
CA ILE A 157 -9.59 -41.47 -22.58
C ILE A 157 -9.60 -42.06 -23.99
N GLN A 158 -9.93 -41.27 -25.01
CA GLN A 158 -9.52 -41.54 -26.39
C GLN A 158 -8.25 -40.74 -26.67
N ALA A 159 -7.19 -41.44 -27.08
CA ALA A 159 -5.94 -40.82 -27.52
C ALA A 159 -6.19 -40.10 -28.86
N GLY A 160 -6.28 -38.77 -28.81
CA GLY A 160 -6.25 -37.93 -30.01
C GLY A 160 -4.81 -37.70 -30.45
N ASN A 161 -4.51 -38.04 -31.70
CA ASN A 161 -3.21 -37.85 -32.34
C ASN A 161 -2.73 -36.39 -32.22
N ALA A 162 -1.59 -36.19 -31.55
CA ALA A 162 -0.82 -34.95 -31.64
C ALA A 162 -0.03 -34.93 -32.97
N PRO A 163 0.10 -33.78 -33.65
CA PRO A 163 0.95 -33.69 -34.82
C PRO A 163 2.43 -33.73 -34.39
N VAL A 164 3.18 -34.64 -34.99
CA VAL A 164 4.64 -34.78 -34.82
C VAL A 164 5.31 -33.59 -35.50
N VAL A 165 5.82 -32.64 -34.72
CA VAL A 165 6.74 -31.61 -35.22
C VAL A 165 8.15 -32.18 -35.16
N ARG A 166 8.74 -32.49 -36.32
CA ARG A 166 10.14 -32.90 -36.43
C ARG A 166 11.05 -31.67 -36.25
N PRO A 167 12.20 -31.80 -35.57
CA PRO A 167 13.21 -30.76 -35.57
C PRO A 167 13.96 -30.80 -36.91
N HIS A 168 14.05 -29.66 -37.60
CA HIS A 168 15.02 -29.46 -38.66
C HIS A 168 16.36 -29.03 -38.02
N GLY A 169 17.40 -29.85 -38.20
CA GLY A 169 18.81 -29.43 -38.12
C GLY A 169 19.19 -28.56 -39.33
N CYS A 170 20.32 -27.87 -39.42
CA CYS A 170 21.61 -27.96 -38.72
C CYS A 170 22.01 -26.61 -38.10
#